data_AF-A0AAW3XKA3-F1
#
_entry.id   AF-A0AAW3XKA3-F1
#
_cell.length_a   1.000
_cell.length_b   1.000
_cell.length_c   1.000
_cell.angle_alpha   90.00
_cell.angle_beta   90.00
_cell.angle_gamma   90.00
#
_symmetry.space_group_name_H-M   'P 1'
#
loop_
_entity.id
_entity.type
_entity.pdbx_description
1 polymer ?
#
loop_
_entity_poly.entity_id
_entity_poly.type
_entity_poly.pdbx_seq_one_letter_code
_entity_poly.pdbx_strand_id
1 'polypeptide(L)' 'MSWFFLVIEPESDEPLYSNLYEQHPESLDLAHFQKVLERFGIKNINLSPGHESGLYELLQSERVANK' A
#
# COMPACT_ATOMS: atom_id res chain seq x y z
N MET A 1 12.56 -11.43 -2.32
CA MET A 1 11.64 -10.73 -3.25
C MET A 1 10.94 -9.68 -2.43
N SER A 2 11.08 -8.40 -2.79
CA SER A 2 10.46 -7.31 -2.02
C SER A 2 9.22 -6.81 -2.74
N TRP A 3 8.07 -6.95 -2.11
CA TRP A 3 6.82 -6.31 -2.52
C TRP A 3 6.40 -5.29 -1.46
N PHE A 4 5.45 -4.43 -1.82
CA PHE A 4 4.80 -3.56 -0.84
C PHE A 4 3.62 -4.30 -0.20
N PHE A 5 3.31 -3.93 1.04
CA PHE A 5 2.18 -4.48 1.78
C PHE A 5 1.21 -3.34 2.12
N LEU A 6 -0.07 -3.54 1.80
CA LEU A 6 -1.12 -2.58 2.13
C LEU A 6 -2.33 -3.34 2.67
N VAL A 7 -2.73 -2.94 3.88
CA VAL A 7 -3.95 -3.41 4.54
C VAL A 7 -4.74 -2.20 5.03
N ILE A 8 -6.05 -2.21 4.80
CA ILE A 8 -6.99 -1.19 5.28
C ILE A 8 -7.89 -1.84 6.33
N GLU A 9 -7.99 -1.19 7.49
CA GLU A 9 -8.63 -1.73 8.70
C GLU A 9 -8.07 -3.10 9.15
N PRO A 10 -6.77 -3.16 9.52
CA PRO A 10 -6.14 -4.41 9.95
C PRO A 10 -6.69 -4.97 11.28
N GLU A 11 -7.38 -4.14 12.07
CA GLU A 11 -7.96 -4.51 13.36
C GLU A 11 -9.29 -5.29 13.23
N SER A 12 -9.88 -5.33 12.03
CA SER A 12 -11.11 -6.08 11.75
C SER A 12 -10.79 -7.56 11.49
N ASP A 13 -11.68 -8.48 11.90
CA ASP A 13 -11.54 -9.93 11.63
C ASP A 13 -11.35 -10.22 10.12
N GLU A 14 -12.04 -9.44 9.28
CA GLU A 14 -11.82 -9.37 7.84
C GLU A 14 -11.49 -7.92 7.46
N PRO A 15 -10.26 -7.62 7.01
CA PRO A 15 -9.89 -6.25 6.66
C PRO A 15 -10.67 -5.78 5.43
N LEU A 16 -10.95 -4.49 5.35
CA LEU A 16 -11.61 -3.91 4.16
C LEU A 16 -10.82 -4.15 2.88
N TYR A 17 -9.50 -4.24 3.01
CA TYR A 17 -8.60 -4.60 1.93
C TYR A 17 -7.31 -5.19 2.49
N SER A 18 -6.82 -6.26 1.86
CA SER A 18 -5.45 -6.72 1.98
C SER A 18 -4.95 -7.09 0.60
N ASN A 19 -3.79 -6.57 0.20
CA ASN A 19 -3.22 -6.89 -1.09
C ASN A 19 -2.80 -8.36 -1.22
N LEU A 20 -2.70 -9.09 -0.09
CA LEU A 20 -2.43 -10.53 -0.08
C LEU A 20 -3.59 -11.38 -0.62
N TYR A 21 -4.79 -10.82 -0.69
CA TYR A 21 -5.96 -11.53 -1.24
C TYR A 21 -6.12 -11.34 -2.75
N GLU A 22 -5.25 -10.54 -3.38
CA GLU A 22 -5.23 -10.39 -4.83
C GLU A 22 -4.56 -11.59 -5.52
N GLN A 23 -4.88 -11.79 -6.80
CA GLN A 23 -4.41 -12.96 -7.55
C GLN A 23 -2.89 -13.00 -7.72
N HIS A 24 -2.25 -11.83 -7.84
CA HIS A 24 -0.81 -11.68 -8.05
C HIS A 24 -0.25 -10.55 -7.16
N PRO A 25 -0.21 -10.73 -5.81
CA PRO A 25 0.22 -9.70 -4.86
C PRO A 25 1.63 -9.16 -5.14
N GLU A 26 2.50 -10.02 -5.65
CA GLU A 26 3.89 -9.73 -6.01
C GLU A 26 4.04 -8.78 -7.20
N SER A 27 3.00 -8.66 -8.02
CA SER A 27 3.00 -7.82 -9.22
C SER A 27 2.49 -6.40 -8.97
N LEU A 28 1.92 -6.15 -7.80
CA LEU A 28 1.27 -4.89 -7.47
C LEU A 28 2.30 -3.78 -7.23
N ASP A 29 2.02 -2.61 -7.79
CA ASP A 29 2.85 -1.42 -7.68
C ASP A 29 2.17 -0.29 -6.89
N LEU A 30 2.91 0.80 -6.65
CA LEU A 30 2.38 1.96 -5.93
C LEU A 30 1.21 2.64 -6.65
N ALA A 31 1.13 2.56 -7.98
CA ALA A 31 0.01 3.12 -8.74
C ALA A 31 -1.28 2.33 -8.50
N HIS A 32 -1.18 1.01 -8.36
CA HIS A 32 -2.30 0.17 -7.94
C HIS A 32 -2.78 0.56 -6.54
N PHE A 33 -1.86 0.66 -5.57
CA PHE A 33 -2.23 1.03 -4.20
C PHE A 33 -2.83 2.43 -4.10
N GLN A 34 -2.38 3.39 -4.91
CA GLN A 34 -2.99 4.71 -4.97
C GLN A 34 -4.47 4.65 -5.39
N LYS A 35 -4.80 3.81 -6.38
CA LYS A 35 -6.20 3.57 -6.79
C LYS A 35 -7.03 2.91 -5.71
N VAL A 36 -6.43 2.01 -4.91
CA VAL A 36 -7.11 1.37 -3.79
C VAL A 36 -7.47 2.43 -2.74
N LEU A 37 -6.53 3.29 -2.33
CA LEU A 37 -6.79 4.37 -1.38
C LEU A 37 -7.92 5.30 -1.88
N GLU A 38 -7.90 5.65 -3.17
CA GLU A 38 -8.94 6.47 -3.81
C GLU A 38 -10.31 5.77 -3.80
N ARG A 39 -10.36 4.46 -4.10
CA ARG A 39 -11.58 3.64 -4.07
C ARG A 39 -12.21 3.62 -2.68
N PHE A 40 -11.40 3.58 -1.62
CA PHE A 40 -11.88 3.62 -0.23
C PHE A 40 -12.07 5.04 0.31
N GLY A 41 -11.84 6.08 -0.50
CA GLY A 41 -12.03 7.48 -0.09
C GLY A 41 -11.02 7.97 0.95
N ILE A 42 -9.85 7.33 1.03
CA ILE A 42 -8.76 7.73 1.94
C ILE A 42 -8.01 8.89 1.29
N LYS A 43 -8.17 10.11 1.84
CA LYS A 43 -7.70 11.36 1.21
C LYS A 43 -6.48 12.02 1.86
N ASN A 44 -6.17 11.69 3.11
CA ASN A 44 -5.04 12.28 3.86
C ASN A 44 -3.73 11.48 3.68
N ILE A 45 -3.75 10.50 2.79
CA ILE A 45 -2.62 9.65 2.45
C ILE A 45 -2.51 9.69 0.93
N ASN A 46 -1.29 9.88 0.45
CA ASN A 46 -0.95 9.81 -0.96
C ASN A 46 0.37 9.04 -1.09
N LEU A 47 0.45 8.19 -2.11
CA LEU A 47 1.66 7.45 -2.46
C LEU A 47 2.52 8.19 -3.49
N SER A 48 2.33 9.50 -3.62
CA SER A 48 3.22 10.36 -4.40
C SER A 48 4.46 10.73 -3.58
N PRO A 49 5.64 10.81 -4.21
CA PRO A 49 6.84 11.31 -3.54
C PRO A 49 6.63 12.69 -2.92
N GLY A 50 7.15 12.89 -1.71
CA GLY A 50 7.10 14.18 -1.00
C GLY A 50 5.75 14.54 -0.39
N HIS A 51 4.77 13.63 -0.35
CA HIS A 51 3.53 13.86 0.38
C HIS A 51 3.79 13.95 1.89
N GLU A 52 3.00 14.78 2.60
CA GLU A 52 3.18 15.04 4.03
C GLU A 52 3.05 13.79 4.92
N SER A 53 2.38 12.75 4.44
CA SER A 53 2.29 11.46 5.14
C SER A 53 3.59 10.66 5.14
N GLY A 54 4.53 10.96 4.22
CA GLY A 54 5.81 10.24 4.07
C GLY A 54 5.68 8.75 3.69
N LEU A 55 4.48 8.30 3.33
CA LEU A 55 4.19 6.87 3.15
C LEU A 55 4.89 6.29 1.92
N TYR A 56 5.04 7.07 0.86
CA TYR A 56 5.79 6.66 -0.33
C TYR A 56 7.23 6.28 0.01
N GLU A 57 7.93 7.16 0.72
CA GLU A 57 9.33 6.98 1.09
C GLU A 57 9.50 5.79 2.03
N LEU A 58 8.58 5.64 2.99
CA LEU A 58 8.57 4.51 3.92
C LEU A 58 8.46 3.18 3.16
N LEU A 59 7.43 3.04 2.31
CA LEU A 59 7.22 1.84 1.50
C LEU A 59 8.40 1.55 0.59
N GLN A 60 8.98 2.59 -0.04
CA GLN A 60 10.16 2.43 -0.88
C GLN A 60 11.39 1.97 -0.10
N SER A 61 11.57 2.45 1.13
CA SER A 61 12.67 2.02 2.01
C SER A 61 12.54 0.55 2.42
N GLU A 62 11.33 0.10 2.78
CA GLU A 62 11.06 -1.30 3.13
C GLU A 62 11.29 -2.24 1.94
N ARG A 63 10.91 -1.80 0.73
CA ARG A 63 11.18 -2.56 -0.49
C ARG A 63 12.68 -2.74 -0.71
N VAL A 64 13.50 -1.73 -0.44
CA VAL A 64 14.95 -1.82 -0.57
C VAL A 64 15.55 -2.71 0.52
N ALA A 65 15.10 -2.58 1.76
CA ALA A 65 15.62 -3.34 2.89
C ALA A 65 15.35 -4.86 2.79
N ASN A 66 14.27 -5.27 2.11
CA ASN A 66 13.89 -6.67 1.94
C ASN A 66 14.51 -7.35 0.69
N LYS A 67 15.45 -6.68 0.00
CA LYS A 67 16.22 -7.24 -1.12
C LYS A 67 17.44 -7.99 -0.65
#